data_AF-A0A7L0HCR6-F1
#
_entry.id   AF-A0A7L0HCR6-F1
#
_cell.length_a   1.000
_cell.length_b   1.000
_cell.length_c   1.000
_cell.angle_alpha   90.00
_cell.angle_beta   90.00
_cell.angle_gamma   90.00
#
_symmetry.space_group_name_H-M   'P 1'
#
loop_
_entity.id
_entity.type
_entity.pdbx_description
1 polymer ?
#
loop_
_entity_poly.entity_id
_entity_poly.type
_entity_poly.pdbx_seq_one_letter_code
_entity_poly.pdbx_strand_id
1 'polypeptide(L)'
;RFTAEFDFRTYDAEGVILYAESLDNTAWILLALRDGKIEIQFKNEFGTKVTSGGKAINDGLWHIISVEELEHSISVKIAKEAVMSINSPGTLFKQSQGFLETKVYIAGLPRKVGNTLVKQINPRLDGCIRAWNLMNQGHSGVKEVIQEKQSKHCLVAVERGSFYPGTGMAKFQINYNNLDSAEDWLINVTLTIRPSTDTGVMFALVSNETVPLALSIVDSNSSDSQKIIVTIGNITVAQLESKKLCTPRKVLVGLLVTRQQLELSVDSHTDRSNPEQLSILHQAMMANVITYLGGLPDVPLGATLVTAFYNGCMEVKVNNRQLDLDEAISKHNDIRSHSCPLIM
;
A
#
# COMPACT_ATOMS: atom_id res chain seq x y z
N ARG A 1 -11.57 -12.55 -30.48
CA ARG A 1 -12.26 -11.81 -29.39
C ARG A 1 -11.35 -11.80 -28.18
N PHE A 2 -11.42 -10.76 -27.36
CA PHE A 2 -10.62 -10.61 -26.17
C PHE A 2 -10.97 -11.69 -25.13
N THR A 3 -9.95 -12.34 -24.57
CA THR A 3 -10.09 -13.32 -23.49
C THR A 3 -8.91 -13.22 -22.53
N ALA A 4 -9.18 -13.27 -21.23
CA ALA A 4 -8.17 -13.35 -20.20
C ALA A 4 -8.65 -14.27 -19.08
N GLU A 5 -7.81 -15.22 -18.66
CA GLU A 5 -8.06 -16.10 -17.53
C GLU A 5 -6.79 -16.22 -16.68
N PHE A 6 -6.94 -16.12 -15.36
CA PHE A 6 -5.82 -16.26 -14.43
C PHE A 6 -6.30 -16.49 -12.99
N ASP A 7 -5.41 -17.05 -12.17
CA ASP A 7 -5.56 -17.08 -10.72
C ASP A 7 -5.04 -15.78 -10.12
N PHE A 8 -5.79 -15.19 -9.20
CA PHE A 8 -5.46 -13.92 -8.55
C PHE A 8 -5.63 -13.98 -7.03
N ARG A 9 -4.73 -13.34 -6.29
CA ARG A 9 -4.77 -13.21 -4.83
C ARG A 9 -4.28 -11.84 -4.39
N THR A 10 -5.01 -11.18 -3.50
CA THR A 10 -4.59 -9.90 -2.91
C THR A 10 -5.32 -9.61 -1.59
N TYR A 11 -4.81 -8.66 -0.81
CA TYR A 11 -5.53 -7.97 0.27
C TYR A 11 -5.85 -6.51 -0.08
N ASP A 12 -5.33 -6.02 -1.20
CA ASP A 12 -5.48 -4.68 -1.72
C ASP A 12 -6.92 -4.44 -2.18
N ALA A 13 -7.47 -3.27 -1.86
CA ALA A 13 -8.85 -2.93 -2.16
C ALA A 13 -9.01 -2.23 -3.52
N GLU A 14 -7.95 -1.62 -4.04
CA GLU A 14 -7.96 -0.86 -5.29
C GLU A 14 -6.69 -1.17 -6.10
N GLY A 15 -6.79 -1.17 -7.43
CA GLY A 15 -5.62 -1.34 -8.27
C GLY A 15 -5.95 -1.89 -9.65
N VAL A 16 -5.03 -1.69 -10.60
CA VAL A 16 -5.20 -2.18 -11.97
C VAL A 16 -4.61 -3.57 -12.09
N ILE A 17 -5.41 -4.55 -12.54
CA ILE A 17 -4.93 -5.92 -12.77
C ILE A 17 -4.38 -6.02 -14.20
N LEU A 18 -5.17 -5.58 -15.19
CA LEU A 18 -4.82 -5.62 -16.60
C LEU A 18 -5.42 -4.42 -17.34
N TYR A 19 -4.64 -3.87 -18.28
CA TYR A 19 -5.10 -2.89 -19.26
C TYR A 19 -4.69 -3.37 -20.66
N ALA A 20 -5.61 -3.33 -21.61
CA ALA A 20 -5.33 -3.64 -23.01
C ALA A 20 -5.85 -2.53 -23.92
N GLU A 21 -5.07 -2.15 -24.93
CA GLU A 21 -5.41 -1.11 -25.90
C GLU A 21 -5.13 -1.53 -27.34
N SER A 22 -5.86 -0.95 -28.29
CA SER A 22 -5.58 -1.07 -29.72
C SER A 22 -4.27 -0.35 -30.07
N LEU A 23 -3.65 -0.70 -31.22
CA LEU A 23 -2.38 -0.11 -31.63
C LEU A 23 -2.44 1.41 -31.85
N ASP A 24 -3.59 1.90 -32.33
CA ASP A 24 -3.92 3.31 -32.52
C ASP A 24 -4.44 4.00 -31.24
N ASN A 25 -4.54 3.26 -30.14
CA ASN A 25 -5.01 3.69 -28.82
C ASN A 25 -6.44 4.27 -28.81
N THR A 26 -7.28 3.92 -29.79
CA THR A 26 -8.66 4.40 -29.89
C THR A 26 -9.65 3.56 -29.07
N ALA A 27 -9.34 2.28 -28.87
CA ALA A 27 -10.13 1.34 -28.09
C ALA A 27 -9.29 0.71 -26.98
N TRP A 28 -9.90 0.47 -25.81
CA TRP A 28 -9.22 -0.11 -24.67
C TRP A 28 -10.20 -0.79 -23.70
N ILE A 29 -9.68 -1.73 -22.92
CA ILE A 29 -10.35 -2.35 -21.77
C ILE A 29 -9.42 -2.33 -20.55
N LEU A 30 -10.00 -2.07 -19.39
CA LEU A 30 -9.39 -2.07 -18.09
C LEU A 30 -10.10 -3.10 -17.21
N LEU A 31 -9.32 -3.98 -16.59
CA LEU A 31 -9.73 -4.87 -15.51
C LEU A 31 -9.01 -4.43 -14.23
N ALA A 32 -9.77 -4.05 -13.22
CA ALA A 32 -9.27 -3.49 -11.98
C ALA A 32 -10.02 -4.00 -10.75
N LEU A 33 -9.51 -3.68 -9.57
CA LEU A 33 -10.22 -3.76 -8.31
C LEU A 33 -10.66 -2.38 -7.85
N ARG A 34 -11.85 -2.30 -7.26
CA ARG A 34 -12.29 -1.15 -6.48
C ARG A 34 -13.18 -1.63 -5.34
N ASP A 35 -12.91 -1.13 -4.13
CA ASP A 35 -13.57 -1.60 -2.91
C ASP A 35 -13.52 -3.14 -2.77
N GLY A 36 -12.41 -3.74 -3.23
CA GLY A 36 -12.18 -5.18 -3.26
C GLY A 36 -12.95 -5.96 -4.33
N LYS A 37 -13.80 -5.31 -5.14
CA LYS A 37 -14.62 -5.93 -6.19
C LYS A 37 -14.03 -5.70 -7.58
N ILE A 38 -14.35 -6.58 -8.52
CA ILE A 38 -13.91 -6.41 -9.91
C ILE A 38 -14.64 -5.22 -10.55
N GLU A 39 -13.86 -4.36 -11.20
CA GLU A 39 -14.32 -3.24 -12.04
C GLU A 39 -13.80 -3.44 -13.47
N ILE A 40 -14.71 -3.40 -14.44
CA ILE A 40 -14.40 -3.31 -15.87
C ILE A 40 -14.69 -1.88 -16.32
N GLN A 41 -13.73 -1.27 -17.00
CA GLN A 41 -13.95 -0.07 -17.80
C GLN A 41 -13.53 -0.37 -19.23
N PHE A 42 -14.28 0.08 -20.23
CA PHE A 42 -13.83 -0.03 -21.60
C PHE A 42 -14.32 1.14 -22.46
N LYS A 43 -13.60 1.38 -23.54
CA LYS A 43 -13.94 2.29 -24.62
C LYS A 43 -13.73 1.57 -25.94
N ASN A 44 -14.72 1.64 -26.83
CA ASN A 44 -14.61 1.20 -28.22
C ASN A 44 -15.23 2.25 -29.15
N GLU A 45 -15.40 1.91 -30.44
CA GLU A 45 -15.97 2.83 -31.42
C GLU A 45 -17.46 3.16 -31.18
N PHE A 46 -18.15 2.32 -30.40
CA PHE A 46 -19.58 2.44 -30.13
C PHE A 46 -19.90 3.15 -28.82
N GLY A 47 -18.91 3.28 -27.93
CA GLY A 47 -19.04 4.04 -26.70
C GLY A 47 -18.13 3.55 -25.60
N THR A 48 -18.51 3.91 -24.38
CA THR A 48 -17.70 3.79 -23.18
C THR A 48 -18.57 3.32 -22.03
N LYS A 49 -18.11 2.33 -21.26
CA LYS A 49 -18.86 1.82 -20.10
C LYS A 49 -17.94 1.52 -18.91
N VAL A 50 -18.53 1.61 -17.72
CA VAL A 50 -17.94 1.19 -16.45
C VAL A 50 -18.93 0.29 -15.75
N THR A 51 -18.47 -0.83 -15.22
CA THR A 51 -19.28 -1.74 -14.43
C THR A 51 -18.43 -2.37 -13.35
N SER A 52 -18.88 -2.26 -12.11
CA SER A 52 -18.26 -2.91 -10.95
C SER A 52 -19.27 -3.86 -10.34
N GLY A 53 -18.83 -5.06 -9.95
CA GLY A 53 -19.75 -6.10 -9.53
C GLY A 53 -19.07 -7.33 -8.94
N GLY A 54 -19.89 -8.31 -8.57
CA GLY A 54 -19.45 -9.51 -7.86
C GLY A 54 -19.19 -9.27 -6.37
N LYS A 55 -18.63 -10.29 -5.73
CA LYS A 55 -18.20 -10.26 -4.32
C LYS A 55 -16.80 -9.64 -4.22
N ALA A 56 -16.47 -9.15 -3.03
CA ALA A 56 -15.09 -8.73 -2.77
C ALA A 56 -14.17 -9.95 -2.78
N ILE A 57 -13.00 -9.82 -3.41
CA ILE A 57 -12.00 -10.90 -3.59
C ILE A 57 -10.64 -10.57 -2.98
N ASN A 58 -10.54 -9.46 -2.24
CA ASN A 58 -9.34 -9.04 -1.53
C ASN A 58 -9.23 -9.65 -0.13
N ASP A 59 -9.51 -10.96 -0.06
CA ASP A 59 -9.55 -11.78 1.16
C ASP A 59 -8.26 -12.56 1.40
N GLY A 60 -7.25 -12.40 0.55
CA GLY A 60 -5.99 -13.13 0.61
C GLY A 60 -6.06 -14.56 0.10
N LEU A 61 -7.18 -14.99 -0.49
CA LEU A 61 -7.34 -16.31 -1.12
C LEU A 61 -7.12 -16.24 -2.63
N TRP A 62 -6.85 -17.39 -3.24
CA TRP A 62 -6.74 -17.50 -4.68
C TRP A 62 -8.13 -17.60 -5.32
N HIS A 63 -8.42 -16.72 -6.27
CA HIS A 63 -9.65 -16.70 -7.07
C HIS A 63 -9.31 -16.87 -8.54
N ILE A 64 -10.05 -17.74 -9.24
CA ILE A 64 -9.93 -17.87 -10.71
C ILE A 64 -10.80 -16.79 -11.33
N ILE A 65 -10.20 -15.86 -12.06
CA ILE A 65 -10.89 -14.76 -12.75
C ILE A 65 -10.85 -15.04 -14.25
N SER A 66 -12.00 -14.98 -14.92
CA SER A 66 -12.06 -14.96 -16.38
C SER A 66 -12.85 -13.78 -16.91
N VAL A 67 -12.34 -13.17 -17.98
CA VAL A 67 -12.99 -12.10 -18.75
C VAL A 67 -13.04 -12.53 -20.20
N GLU A 68 -14.25 -12.64 -20.74
CA GLU A 68 -14.51 -13.15 -22.08
C GLU A 68 -15.39 -12.16 -22.85
N GLU A 69 -14.91 -11.69 -24.00
CA GLU A 69 -15.72 -10.96 -24.97
C GLU A 69 -16.62 -11.94 -25.73
N LEU A 70 -17.92 -11.80 -25.53
CA LEU A 70 -18.99 -12.48 -26.27
C LEU A 70 -19.48 -11.58 -27.42
N GLU A 71 -20.51 -12.01 -28.14
CA GLU A 71 -20.98 -11.30 -29.34
C GLU A 71 -21.61 -9.94 -29.04
N HIS A 72 -22.31 -9.85 -27.91
CA HIS A 72 -23.04 -8.63 -27.51
C HIS A 72 -22.77 -8.24 -26.05
N SER A 73 -21.81 -8.90 -25.40
CA SER A 73 -21.49 -8.64 -24.01
C SER A 73 -20.06 -9.02 -23.65
N ILE A 74 -19.60 -8.51 -22.52
CA ILE A 74 -18.37 -8.96 -21.84
C ILE A 74 -18.84 -9.73 -20.60
N SER A 75 -18.45 -10.99 -20.52
CA SER A 75 -18.74 -11.83 -19.36
C SER A 75 -17.53 -11.83 -18.42
N VAL A 76 -17.78 -11.58 -17.14
CA VAL A 76 -16.77 -11.73 -16.09
C VAL A 76 -17.20 -12.84 -15.16
N LYS A 77 -16.31 -13.80 -14.91
CA LYS A 77 -16.56 -14.95 -14.04
C LYS A 77 -15.54 -15.00 -12.90
N ILE A 78 -16.00 -15.43 -11.73
CA ILE A 78 -15.17 -15.77 -10.57
C ILE A 78 -15.45 -17.23 -10.25
N ALA A 79 -14.41 -18.07 -10.18
CA ALA A 79 -14.54 -19.51 -9.96
C ALA A 79 -15.54 -20.19 -10.93
N LYS A 80 -15.55 -19.74 -12.20
CA LYS A 80 -16.47 -20.17 -13.29
C LYS A 80 -17.93 -19.70 -13.16
N GLU A 81 -18.29 -19.01 -12.08
CA GLU A 81 -19.61 -18.40 -11.93
C GLU A 81 -19.63 -17.00 -12.56
N ALA A 82 -20.60 -16.73 -13.44
CA ALA A 82 -20.76 -15.41 -14.06
C ALA A 82 -21.25 -14.39 -13.03
N VAL A 83 -20.39 -13.40 -12.72
CA VAL A 83 -20.68 -12.33 -11.74
C VAL A 83 -21.06 -11.01 -12.41
N MET A 84 -20.70 -10.83 -13.68
CA MET A 84 -21.11 -9.69 -14.49
C MET A 84 -21.34 -10.08 -15.96
N SER A 85 -22.33 -9.43 -16.57
CA SER A 85 -22.57 -9.45 -18.02
C SER A 85 -22.79 -8.02 -18.48
N ILE A 86 -21.79 -7.46 -19.16
CA ILE A 86 -21.76 -6.04 -19.54
C ILE A 86 -22.12 -5.96 -21.01
N ASN A 87 -23.25 -5.37 -21.35
CA ASN A 87 -23.63 -5.19 -22.75
C ASN A 87 -22.53 -4.40 -23.50
N SER A 88 -22.02 -4.95 -24.59
CA SER A 88 -21.04 -4.32 -25.48
C SER A 88 -21.64 -4.24 -26.88
N PRO A 89 -22.02 -3.04 -27.36
CA PRO A 89 -22.33 -2.87 -28.77
C PRO A 89 -21.05 -3.11 -29.57
N GLY A 90 -21.07 -4.16 -30.41
CA GLY A 90 -19.94 -4.57 -31.25
C GLY A 90 -18.72 -5.09 -30.49
N THR A 91 -17.63 -5.28 -31.25
CA THR A 91 -16.37 -5.81 -30.73
C THR A 91 -15.60 -4.75 -29.91
N LEU A 92 -14.86 -5.19 -28.89
CA LEU A 92 -13.94 -4.37 -28.11
C LEU A 92 -12.82 -3.78 -28.97
N PHE A 93 -12.26 -4.60 -29.86
CA PHE A 93 -11.13 -4.24 -30.70
C PHE A 93 -11.40 -4.60 -32.16
N LYS A 94 -10.98 -3.71 -33.07
CA LYS A 94 -11.07 -3.95 -34.50
C LYS A 94 -10.07 -5.03 -34.91
N GLN A 95 -10.50 -5.92 -35.78
CA GLN A 95 -9.59 -6.87 -36.43
C GLN A 95 -8.93 -6.20 -37.63
N SER A 96 -7.63 -6.41 -37.79
CA SER A 96 -6.87 -6.02 -38.98
C SER A 96 -6.44 -7.29 -39.68
N GLN A 97 -6.83 -7.47 -40.95
CA GLN A 97 -6.47 -8.64 -41.77
C GLN A 97 -6.83 -9.99 -41.11
N GLY A 98 -7.90 -10.04 -40.33
CA GLY A 98 -8.34 -11.25 -39.62
C GLY A 98 -7.61 -11.53 -38.30
N PHE A 99 -6.61 -10.71 -37.94
CA PHE A 99 -5.89 -10.79 -36.68
C PHE A 99 -6.33 -9.70 -35.69
N LEU A 100 -6.24 -10.01 -34.40
CA LEU A 100 -6.43 -9.05 -33.33
C LEU A 100 -5.05 -8.67 -32.76
N GLU A 101 -4.65 -7.41 -32.97
CA GLU A 101 -3.42 -6.87 -32.42
C GLU A 101 -3.72 -5.86 -31.31
N THR A 102 -3.21 -6.13 -30.11
CA THR A 102 -3.43 -5.30 -28.92
C THR A 102 -2.15 -5.21 -28.10
N LYS A 103 -1.96 -4.09 -27.41
CA LYS A 103 -0.92 -3.93 -26.40
C LYS A 103 -1.53 -4.26 -25.04
N VAL A 104 -0.85 -5.07 -24.24
CA VAL A 104 -1.34 -5.46 -22.91
C VAL A 104 -0.33 -5.07 -21.84
N TYR A 105 -0.85 -4.48 -20.77
CA TYR A 105 -0.13 -3.97 -19.61
C TYR A 105 -0.69 -4.69 -18.38
N ILE A 106 0.18 -5.33 -17.61
CA ILE A 106 -0.18 -6.10 -16.42
C ILE A 106 0.24 -5.28 -15.19
N ALA A 107 -0.65 -5.19 -14.20
CA ALA A 107 -0.40 -4.46 -12.96
C ALA A 107 0.04 -2.99 -13.16
N GLY A 108 -0.54 -2.32 -14.16
CA GLY A 108 -0.19 -0.94 -14.48
C GLY A 108 -0.87 -0.41 -15.75
N LEU A 109 -0.56 0.86 -16.07
CA LEU A 109 -1.11 1.59 -17.21
C LEU A 109 0.01 2.13 -18.11
N PRO A 110 -0.20 2.25 -19.43
CA PRO A 110 0.68 3.03 -20.29
C PRO A 110 0.81 4.48 -19.82
N ARG A 111 1.99 5.08 -19.99
CA ARG A 111 2.27 6.47 -19.57
C ARG A 111 1.27 7.50 -20.09
N LYS A 112 0.67 7.25 -21.26
CA LYS A 112 -0.24 8.17 -21.94
C LYS A 112 -1.72 7.96 -21.57
N VAL A 113 -2.07 6.98 -20.74
CA VAL A 113 -3.47 6.74 -20.36
C VAL A 113 -4.01 7.89 -19.52
N GLY A 114 -3.21 8.46 -18.60
CA GLY A 114 -3.56 9.67 -17.85
C GLY A 114 -5.04 9.76 -17.43
N ASN A 115 -5.65 10.91 -17.71
CA ASN A 115 -7.06 11.21 -17.38
C ASN A 115 -8.08 10.63 -18.38
N THR A 116 -7.68 9.71 -19.27
CA THR A 116 -8.59 9.16 -20.29
C THR A 116 -9.48 8.02 -19.76
N LEU A 117 -9.14 7.46 -18.60
CA LEU A 117 -10.01 6.53 -17.90
C LEU A 117 -11.34 7.20 -17.55
N VAL A 118 -12.42 6.44 -17.68
CA VAL A 118 -13.78 6.94 -17.43
C VAL A 118 -13.94 7.29 -15.95
N LYS A 119 -13.45 6.41 -15.10
CA LYS A 119 -13.38 6.61 -13.65
C LYS A 119 -11.93 6.42 -13.23
N GLN A 120 -11.36 7.48 -12.67
CA GLN A 120 -9.97 7.47 -12.21
C GLN A 120 -9.77 6.40 -11.13
N ILE A 121 -8.56 5.86 -11.07
CA ILE A 121 -8.18 4.78 -10.16
C ILE A 121 -6.70 4.91 -9.83
N ASN A 122 -6.31 4.59 -8.59
CA ASN A 122 -4.92 4.36 -8.27
C ASN A 122 -4.47 3.04 -8.93
N PRO A 123 -3.49 3.05 -9.85
CA PRO A 123 -3.14 1.85 -10.59
C PRO A 123 -2.25 0.87 -9.81
N ARG A 124 -1.69 1.28 -8.67
CA ARG A 124 -0.85 0.44 -7.83
C ARG A 124 -1.67 -0.73 -7.30
N LEU A 125 -1.08 -1.92 -7.28
CA LEU A 125 -1.75 -3.13 -6.84
C LEU A 125 -0.73 -4.07 -6.17
N ASP A 126 -0.89 -4.29 -4.88
CA ASP A 126 -0.17 -5.36 -4.16
C ASP A 126 -0.94 -6.69 -4.30
N GLY A 127 -0.77 -7.33 -5.46
CA GLY A 127 -1.44 -8.59 -5.79
C GLY A 127 -0.50 -9.61 -6.43
N CYS A 128 -0.95 -10.86 -6.45
CA CYS A 128 -0.25 -11.94 -7.12
C CYS A 128 -1.12 -12.61 -8.18
N ILE A 129 -0.51 -12.91 -9.33
CA ILE A 129 -1.16 -13.56 -10.46
C ILE A 129 -0.39 -14.85 -10.78
N ARG A 130 -1.11 -15.93 -11.09
CA ARG A 130 -0.54 -17.18 -11.64
C ARG A 130 -1.50 -17.82 -12.65
N ALA A 131 -1.10 -18.94 -13.24
CA ALA A 131 -1.91 -19.72 -14.18
C ALA A 131 -2.51 -18.86 -15.31
N TRP A 132 -1.70 -17.93 -15.84
CA TRP A 132 -2.13 -16.94 -16.81
C TRP A 132 -2.40 -17.54 -18.19
N ASN A 133 -3.53 -17.16 -18.78
CA ASN A 133 -3.87 -17.42 -20.17
C ASN A 133 -4.58 -16.20 -20.77
N LEU A 134 -3.83 -15.42 -21.55
CA LEU A 134 -4.34 -14.26 -22.28
C LEU A 134 -4.48 -14.61 -23.75
N MET A 135 -5.61 -14.25 -24.36
CA MET A 135 -5.88 -14.44 -25.80
C MET A 135 -5.68 -15.88 -26.29
N ASN A 136 -5.86 -16.87 -25.41
CA ASN A 136 -5.57 -18.29 -25.67
C ASN A 136 -4.11 -18.57 -26.09
N GLN A 137 -3.17 -17.72 -25.65
CA GLN A 137 -1.73 -17.87 -25.90
C GLN A 137 -0.97 -18.45 -24.70
N GLY A 138 -1.68 -18.86 -23.64
CA GLY A 138 -1.08 -19.40 -22.43
C GLY A 138 -0.10 -18.42 -21.79
N HIS A 139 1.08 -18.93 -21.40
CA HIS A 139 2.14 -18.16 -20.73
C HIS A 139 3.11 -17.46 -21.70
N SER A 140 2.82 -17.43 -22.99
CA SER A 140 3.74 -16.88 -24.01
C SER A 140 4.10 -15.42 -23.71
N GLY A 141 5.39 -15.08 -23.76
CA GLY A 141 5.90 -13.72 -23.58
C GLY A 141 6.04 -13.21 -22.14
N VAL A 142 5.51 -13.93 -21.14
CA VAL A 142 5.60 -13.55 -19.71
C VAL A 142 6.46 -14.53 -18.91
N LYS A 143 6.52 -15.80 -19.32
CA LYS A 143 7.22 -16.86 -18.59
C LYS A 143 8.70 -16.56 -18.39
N GLU A 144 9.39 -16.14 -19.44
CA GLU A 144 10.82 -15.82 -19.42
C GLU A 144 11.09 -14.62 -18.49
N VAL A 145 10.23 -13.59 -18.57
CA VAL A 145 10.34 -12.37 -17.74
C VAL A 145 10.18 -12.67 -16.25
N ILE A 146 9.30 -13.60 -15.88
CA ILE A 146 9.10 -14.01 -14.48
C ILE A 146 10.28 -14.84 -14.00
N GLN A 147 10.71 -15.84 -14.77
CA GLN A 147 11.76 -16.78 -14.35
C GLN A 147 13.12 -16.09 -14.13
N GLU A 148 13.44 -15.07 -14.93
CA GLU A 148 14.72 -14.34 -14.83
C GLU A 148 14.79 -13.37 -13.63
N LYS A 149 13.65 -12.97 -13.06
CA LYS A 149 13.60 -11.87 -12.09
C LYS A 149 12.93 -12.29 -10.78
N GLN A 150 13.72 -12.49 -9.74
CA GLN A 150 13.22 -12.78 -8.39
C GLN A 150 12.26 -11.72 -7.86
N SER A 151 12.41 -10.45 -8.26
CA SER A 151 11.47 -9.36 -7.91
C SER A 151 10.08 -9.50 -8.53
N LYS A 152 9.88 -10.47 -9.43
CA LYS A 152 8.58 -10.84 -10.02
C LYS A 152 7.91 -12.01 -9.32
N HIS A 153 8.56 -12.61 -8.32
CA HIS A 153 7.96 -13.65 -7.49
C HIS A 153 7.23 -13.06 -6.29
N CYS A 154 6.02 -13.55 -6.05
CA CYS A 154 5.27 -13.23 -4.84
C CYS A 154 5.71 -14.11 -3.67
N LEU A 155 5.42 -13.64 -2.46
CA LEU A 155 5.51 -14.47 -1.26
C LEU A 155 4.52 -15.65 -1.36
N VAL A 156 4.96 -16.83 -0.92
CA VAL A 156 4.14 -18.05 -0.99
C VAL A 156 2.90 -17.92 -0.10
N ALA A 157 3.10 -17.53 1.16
CA ALA A 157 2.04 -17.32 2.14
C ALA A 157 2.07 -15.89 2.67
N VAL A 158 0.91 -15.25 2.71
CA VAL A 158 0.75 -13.86 3.12
C VAL A 158 -0.44 -13.66 4.05
N GLU A 159 -0.31 -12.72 4.98
CA GLU A 159 -1.39 -12.18 5.81
C GLU A 159 -1.60 -10.70 5.53
N ARG A 160 -2.70 -10.15 6.04
CA ARG A 160 -3.02 -8.72 5.94
C ARG A 160 -2.01 -7.88 6.75
N GLY A 161 -1.54 -6.80 6.13
CA GLY A 161 -0.67 -5.78 6.72
C GLY A 161 0.35 -5.28 5.71
N SER A 162 1.10 -4.23 6.04
CA SER A 162 2.17 -3.72 5.18
C SER A 162 3.52 -4.24 5.64
N PHE A 163 4.35 -4.75 4.72
CA PHE A 163 5.67 -5.29 5.05
C PHE A 163 6.79 -4.32 4.68
N TYR A 164 7.61 -4.01 5.66
CA TYR A 164 8.80 -3.20 5.55
C TYR A 164 10.02 -4.12 5.66
N PRO A 165 10.85 -4.25 4.61
CA PRO A 165 11.98 -5.17 4.62
C PRO A 165 13.26 -4.58 5.26
N GLY A 166 13.21 -3.36 5.81
CA GLY A 166 14.39 -2.68 6.37
C GLY A 166 15.32 -2.05 5.33
N THR A 167 14.84 -1.77 4.11
CA THR A 167 15.67 -1.18 3.03
C THR A 167 15.27 0.24 2.63
N GLY A 168 14.18 0.78 3.20
CA GLY A 168 13.71 2.11 2.83
C GLY A 168 12.48 2.54 3.62
N MET A 169 11.84 3.61 3.13
CA MET A 169 10.74 4.29 3.81
C MET A 169 9.56 4.58 2.87
N ALA A 170 8.45 5.02 3.46
CA ALA A 170 7.34 5.67 2.75
C ALA A 170 7.15 7.11 3.27
N LYS A 171 6.78 8.02 2.36
CA LYS A 171 6.63 9.46 2.60
C LYS A 171 5.19 9.91 2.36
N PHE A 172 4.64 10.64 3.32
CA PHE A 172 3.30 11.21 3.28
C PHE A 172 3.31 12.71 3.64
N GLN A 173 2.35 13.44 3.07
CA GLN A 173 1.98 14.78 3.52
C GLN A 173 0.63 14.67 4.24
N ILE A 174 0.66 14.81 5.56
CA ILE A 174 -0.54 14.72 6.41
C ILE A 174 -0.74 16.08 7.07
N ASN A 175 -2.01 16.52 7.12
CA ASN A 175 -2.38 17.71 7.87
C ASN A 175 -2.74 17.30 9.31
N TYR A 176 -2.02 17.87 10.28
CA TYR A 176 -2.19 17.60 11.71
C TYR A 176 -2.93 18.73 12.45
N ASN A 177 -3.33 19.79 11.74
CA ASN A 177 -4.07 20.90 12.35
C ASN A 177 -5.36 20.39 12.97
N ASN A 178 -5.68 20.91 14.14
CA ASN A 178 -6.93 20.60 14.81
C ASN A 178 -8.08 21.29 14.07
N LEU A 179 -9.17 20.55 13.83
CA LEU A 179 -10.36 21.09 13.15
C LEU A 179 -11.08 22.13 14.03
N ASP A 180 -10.96 22.01 15.35
CA ASP A 180 -11.67 22.84 16.32
C ASP A 180 -10.89 24.11 16.74
N SER A 181 -9.58 24.16 16.44
CA SER A 181 -8.71 25.29 16.81
C SER A 181 -7.58 25.43 15.79
N ALA A 182 -7.57 26.56 15.08
CA ALA A 182 -6.66 26.80 13.94
C ALA A 182 -5.17 26.88 14.33
N GLU A 183 -4.85 27.12 15.61
CA GLU A 183 -3.47 27.18 16.12
C GLU A 183 -3.04 25.90 16.85
N ASP A 184 -3.96 24.97 17.07
CA ASP A 184 -3.65 23.69 17.69
C ASP A 184 -3.46 22.60 16.65
N TRP A 185 -2.74 21.56 17.05
CA TRP A 185 -2.53 20.36 16.25
C TRP A 185 -2.69 19.13 17.14
N LEU A 186 -3.04 18.02 16.51
CA LEU A 186 -3.17 16.72 17.14
C LEU A 186 -2.45 15.67 16.30
N ILE A 187 -1.49 15.00 16.93
CA ILE A 187 -0.85 13.80 16.38
C ILE A 187 -1.42 12.62 17.14
N ASN A 188 -2.36 11.89 16.54
CA ASN A 188 -2.90 10.65 17.08
C ASN A 188 -2.51 9.49 16.15
N VAL A 189 -1.47 8.75 16.51
CA VAL A 189 -0.93 7.64 15.72
C VAL A 189 -1.25 6.34 16.44
N THR A 190 -1.76 5.36 15.69
CA THR A 190 -1.90 3.98 16.15
C THR A 190 -1.19 3.05 15.18
N LEU A 191 -0.24 2.27 15.68
CA LEU A 191 0.49 1.27 14.93
C LEU A 191 0.10 -0.13 15.42
N THR A 192 -0.15 -1.04 14.49
CA THR A 192 -0.16 -2.48 14.79
C THR A 192 1.10 -3.08 14.19
N ILE A 193 2.04 -3.52 15.03
CA ILE A 193 3.38 -3.94 14.60
C ILE A 193 3.64 -5.41 14.89
N ARG A 194 4.47 -6.02 14.03
CA ARG A 194 5.09 -7.33 14.23
C ARG A 194 6.53 -7.23 13.70
N PRO A 195 7.47 -6.74 14.53
CA PRO A 195 8.85 -6.48 14.10
C PRO A 195 9.63 -7.78 13.90
N SER A 196 10.62 -7.73 13.00
CA SER A 196 11.60 -8.80 12.77
C SER A 196 12.99 -8.44 13.28
N THR A 197 13.27 -7.15 13.47
CA THR A 197 14.52 -6.62 14.02
C THR A 197 14.27 -5.87 15.31
N ASP A 198 15.32 -5.74 16.13
CA ASP A 198 15.21 -5.15 17.45
C ASP A 198 15.19 -3.61 17.47
N THR A 199 15.64 -3.00 16.37
CA THR A 199 15.84 -1.56 16.25
C THR A 199 15.29 -1.07 14.90
N GLY A 200 14.60 0.07 14.91
CA GLY A 200 14.15 0.72 13.68
C GLY A 200 13.10 1.81 13.90
N VAL A 201 13.09 2.79 12.99
CA VAL A 201 12.12 3.91 13.02
C VAL A 201 10.79 3.46 12.42
N MET A 202 9.71 3.49 13.22
CA MET A 202 8.37 3.11 12.76
C MET A 202 7.63 4.29 12.14
N PHE A 203 7.64 5.43 12.82
CA PHE A 203 6.96 6.65 12.43
C PHE A 203 7.84 7.85 12.76
N ALA A 204 7.93 8.83 11.87
CA ALA A 204 8.63 10.08 12.16
C ALA A 204 8.01 11.27 11.42
N LEU A 205 8.17 12.44 12.03
CA LEU A 205 7.98 13.73 11.40
C LEU A 205 9.35 14.33 11.11
N VAL A 206 9.52 14.85 9.90
CA VAL A 206 10.72 15.53 9.45
C VAL A 206 10.34 16.91 8.97
N SER A 207 11.07 17.92 9.44
CA SER A 207 10.94 19.30 8.97
C SER A 207 12.32 19.82 8.59
N ASN A 208 12.49 20.15 7.31
CA ASN A 208 13.79 20.43 6.70
C ASN A 208 14.76 19.26 6.93
N GLU A 209 15.83 19.48 7.71
CA GLU A 209 16.83 18.48 8.09
C GLU A 209 16.70 18.02 9.55
N THR A 210 15.62 18.43 10.24
CA THR A 210 15.38 18.07 11.64
C THR A 210 14.35 16.97 11.76
N VAL A 211 14.45 16.17 12.83
CA VAL A 211 13.49 15.12 13.18
C VAL A 211 12.73 15.54 14.44
N PRO A 212 11.72 16.44 14.33
CA PRO A 212 10.98 16.96 15.48
C PRO A 212 10.19 15.89 16.24
N LEU A 213 9.90 14.74 15.64
CA LEU A 213 9.26 13.62 16.33
C LEU A 213 9.67 12.31 15.68
N ALA A 214 10.08 11.32 16.45
CA ALA A 214 10.23 9.95 15.98
C ALA A 214 9.75 8.95 17.03
N LEU A 215 9.12 7.88 16.56
CA LEU A 215 8.68 6.72 17.32
C LEU A 215 9.43 5.51 16.78
N SER A 216 10.25 4.91 17.65
CA SER A 216 11.20 3.88 17.26
C SER A 216 11.19 2.70 18.22
N ILE A 217 11.52 1.52 17.70
CA ILE A 217 11.92 0.38 18.52
C ILE A 217 13.43 0.47 18.69
N VAL A 218 13.91 0.20 19.89
CA VAL A 218 15.33 0.07 20.20
C VAL A 218 15.57 -1.18 21.03
N ASP A 219 16.71 -1.82 20.79
CA ASP A 219 17.20 -2.86 21.68
C ASP A 219 17.43 -2.30 23.10
N SER A 220 17.25 -3.15 24.12
CA SER A 220 17.55 -2.78 25.49
C SER A 220 18.88 -3.39 25.93
N ASN A 221 19.52 -2.79 26.92
CA ASN A 221 20.74 -3.36 27.54
C ASN A 221 20.48 -4.69 28.29
N SER A 222 19.23 -5.16 28.37
CA SER A 222 18.87 -6.44 28.98
C SER A 222 18.57 -7.47 27.90
N SER A 223 19.05 -8.70 28.08
CA SER A 223 19.03 -9.75 27.04
C SER A 223 17.64 -10.22 26.61
N ASP A 224 16.56 -9.75 27.25
CA ASP A 224 15.18 -10.22 26.99
C ASP A 224 14.12 -9.11 26.95
N SER A 225 14.54 -7.85 26.83
CA SER A 225 13.59 -6.74 26.68
C SER A 225 13.98 -5.79 25.56
N GLN A 226 12.99 -5.08 25.04
CA GLN A 226 13.14 -4.05 24.03
C GLN A 226 12.35 -2.83 24.49
N LYS A 227 12.70 -1.65 23.97
CA LYS A 227 12.00 -0.42 24.30
C LYS A 227 11.34 0.17 23.07
N ILE A 228 10.16 0.73 23.28
CA ILE A 228 9.58 1.67 22.34
C ILE A 228 9.82 3.06 22.92
N ILE A 229 10.49 3.90 22.13
CA ILE A 229 10.88 5.25 22.55
C ILE A 229 10.23 6.28 21.64
N VAL A 230 9.89 7.43 22.23
CA VAL A 230 9.51 8.64 21.51
C VAL A 230 10.61 9.67 21.72
N THR A 231 11.10 10.24 20.62
CA THR A 231 12.14 11.26 20.65
C THR A 231 11.66 12.55 20.00
N ILE A 232 12.05 13.69 20.56
CA ILE A 232 11.96 15.00 19.92
C ILE A 232 13.40 15.47 19.67
N GLY A 233 13.79 15.56 18.41
CA GLY A 233 15.21 15.62 18.04
C GLY A 233 15.94 14.37 18.52
N ASN A 234 17.00 14.56 19.30
CA ASN A 234 17.82 13.49 19.89
C ASN A 234 17.52 13.23 21.37
N ILE A 235 16.43 13.76 21.92
CA ILE A 235 16.06 13.58 23.34
C ILE A 235 14.89 12.61 23.42
N THR A 236 15.04 11.54 24.23
CA THR A 236 13.92 10.64 24.58
C THR A 236 12.98 11.35 25.54
N VAL A 237 11.71 11.48 25.15
CA VAL A 237 10.67 12.21 25.89
C VAL A 237 9.59 11.30 26.50
N ALA A 238 9.50 10.06 26.01
CA ALA A 238 8.71 8.98 26.60
C ALA A 238 9.31 7.64 26.19
N GLN A 239 9.14 6.62 27.04
CA GLN A 239 9.59 5.27 26.74
C GLN A 239 8.76 4.23 27.48
N LEU A 240 8.53 3.09 26.84
CA LEU A 240 7.97 1.91 27.48
C LEU A 240 8.85 0.70 27.22
N GLU A 241 9.24 0.02 28.29
CA GLU A 241 9.89 -1.28 28.20
C GLU A 241 8.84 -2.34 27.90
N SER A 242 9.19 -3.27 27.01
CA SER A 242 8.39 -4.44 26.69
C SER A 242 9.28 -5.67 26.69
N LYS A 243 8.66 -6.83 26.89
CA LYS A 243 9.33 -8.10 26.54
C LYS A 243 9.71 -8.08 25.07
N LYS A 244 10.59 -9.00 24.67
CA LYS A 244 10.98 -9.18 23.27
C LYS A 244 9.78 -9.04 22.32
N LEU A 245 9.84 -8.02 21.47
CA LEU A 245 8.85 -7.64 20.47
C LEU A 245 9.01 -8.44 19.18
N CYS A 246 10.23 -8.93 18.89
CA CYS A 246 10.54 -9.79 17.74
C CYS A 246 9.95 -11.20 17.90
N THR A 247 8.63 -11.28 17.94
CA THR A 247 7.83 -12.49 18.11
C THR A 247 6.71 -12.54 17.07
N PRO A 248 6.05 -13.68 16.87
CA PRO A 248 4.89 -13.75 15.97
C PRO A 248 3.69 -12.91 16.42
N ARG A 249 3.69 -12.42 17.66
CA ARG A 249 2.58 -11.65 18.23
C ARG A 249 2.55 -10.24 17.65
N LYS A 250 1.37 -9.76 17.29
CA LYS A 250 1.12 -8.35 16.97
C LYS A 250 1.04 -7.53 18.25
N VAL A 251 1.68 -6.36 18.26
CA VAL A 251 1.70 -5.40 19.36
C VAL A 251 1.02 -4.11 18.91
N LEU A 252 0.18 -3.56 19.77
CA LEU A 252 -0.50 -2.28 19.52
C LEU A 252 0.31 -1.15 20.16
N VAL A 253 0.67 -0.14 19.38
CA VAL A 253 1.39 1.05 19.84
C VAL A 253 0.56 2.29 19.55
N GLY A 254 0.24 3.06 20.57
CA GLY A 254 -0.46 4.34 20.42
C GLY A 254 0.44 5.51 20.79
N LEU A 255 0.38 6.59 20.03
CA LEU A 255 1.06 7.84 20.33
C LEU A 255 0.06 8.98 20.16
N LEU A 256 -0.23 9.69 21.25
CA LEU A 256 -1.04 10.89 21.26
C LEU A 256 -0.15 12.07 21.67
N VAL A 257 -0.02 13.07 20.81
CA VAL A 257 0.77 14.27 21.10
C VAL A 257 -0.07 15.50 20.81
N THR A 258 -0.08 16.42 21.78
CA THR A 258 -0.62 17.78 21.64
C THR A 258 0.45 18.78 22.04
N ARG A 259 0.10 20.07 22.01
CA ARG A 259 0.98 21.14 22.49
C ARG A 259 1.40 21.00 23.97
N GLN A 260 0.58 20.32 24.79
CA GLN A 260 0.75 20.31 26.24
C GLN A 260 1.17 18.95 26.79
N GLN A 261 0.81 17.87 26.12
CA GLN A 261 1.00 16.51 26.63
C GLN A 261 1.40 15.54 25.53
N LEU A 262 2.11 14.50 25.97
CA LEU A 262 2.50 13.35 25.17
C LEU A 262 2.09 12.09 25.93
N GLU A 263 1.43 11.17 25.23
CA GLU A 263 1.02 9.88 25.75
C GLU A 263 1.49 8.79 24.79
N LEU A 264 2.38 7.93 25.26
CA LEU A 264 2.81 6.71 24.58
C LEU A 264 2.09 5.53 25.22
N SER A 265 1.54 4.64 24.41
CA SER A 265 0.94 3.38 24.88
C SER A 265 1.49 2.20 24.11
N VAL A 266 1.73 1.10 24.82
CA VAL A 266 2.16 -0.19 24.26
C VAL A 266 1.31 -1.27 24.91
N ASP A 267 0.47 -1.92 24.10
CA ASP A 267 -0.63 -2.78 24.54
C ASP A 267 -1.50 -2.11 25.61
N SER A 268 -1.42 -2.55 26.87
CA SER A 268 -2.21 -2.03 28.01
C SER A 268 -1.44 -1.05 28.90
N HIS A 269 -0.17 -0.77 28.59
CA HIS A 269 0.67 0.12 29.39
C HIS A 269 0.75 1.49 28.72
N THR A 270 0.75 2.53 29.54
CA THR A 270 0.77 3.91 29.09
C THR A 270 1.80 4.70 29.88
N ASP A 271 2.61 5.48 29.17
CA ASP A 271 3.52 6.50 29.71
C ASP A 271 3.01 7.87 29.29
N ARG A 272 2.81 8.77 30.26
CA ARG A 272 2.32 10.13 30.04
C ARG A 272 3.37 11.11 30.52
N SER A 273 3.74 12.04 29.65
CA SER A 273 4.70 13.08 29.96
C SER A 273 4.26 14.43 29.41
N ASN A 274 4.80 15.49 30.00
CA ASN A 274 4.63 16.86 29.54
C ASN A 274 6.03 17.45 29.25
N PRO A 275 6.73 16.95 28.22
CA PRO A 275 8.15 17.27 28.03
C PRO A 275 8.32 18.72 27.60
N GLU A 276 9.33 19.41 28.14
CA GLU A 276 9.65 20.80 27.78
C GLU A 276 9.97 20.95 26.27
N GLN A 277 10.42 19.86 25.65
CA GLN A 277 10.73 19.74 24.23
C GLN A 277 9.48 19.85 23.33
N LEU A 278 8.25 19.81 23.85
CA LEU A 278 7.04 20.06 23.05
C LEU A 278 7.03 21.44 22.37
N SER A 279 7.77 22.41 22.92
CA SER A 279 7.98 23.72 22.29
C SER A 279 8.68 23.61 20.93
N ILE A 280 9.69 22.73 20.82
CA ILE A 280 10.43 22.45 19.58
C ILE A 280 9.50 21.80 18.55
N LEU A 281 8.75 20.78 18.98
CA LEU A 281 7.77 20.14 18.12
C LEU A 281 6.71 21.14 17.64
N HIS A 282 6.17 21.97 18.53
CA HIS A 282 5.19 23.00 18.17
C HIS A 282 5.72 23.96 17.10
N GLN A 283 6.96 24.44 17.23
CA GLN A 283 7.59 25.29 16.20
C GLN A 283 7.68 24.57 14.85
N ALA A 284 8.06 23.29 14.84
CA ALA A 284 8.12 22.50 13.60
C ALA A 284 6.73 22.29 12.98
N MET A 285 5.70 22.06 13.80
CA MET A 285 4.31 21.90 13.35
C MET A 285 3.70 23.18 12.76
N MET A 286 4.22 24.36 13.12
CA MET A 286 3.84 25.64 12.48
C MET A 286 4.52 25.82 11.10
N ALA A 287 5.55 25.03 10.81
CA ALA A 287 6.18 24.95 9.50
C ALA A 287 5.59 23.77 8.70
N ASN A 288 6.27 23.36 7.63
CA ASN A 288 5.89 22.16 6.90
C ASN A 288 6.53 20.92 7.54
N VAL A 289 5.72 19.93 7.89
CA VAL A 289 6.16 18.62 8.37
C VAL A 289 5.81 17.53 7.37
N ILE A 290 6.77 16.66 7.11
CA ILE A 290 6.60 15.48 6.27
C ILE A 290 6.57 14.25 7.18
N THR A 291 5.60 13.37 6.94
CA THR A 291 5.48 12.12 7.67
C THR A 291 6.24 11.01 6.96
N TYR A 292 7.08 10.29 7.68
CA TYR A 292 7.80 9.12 7.20
C TYR A 292 7.39 7.87 7.99
N LEU A 293 7.26 6.76 7.28
CA LEU A 293 7.01 5.43 7.85
C LEU A 293 8.15 4.48 7.51
N GLY A 294 8.55 3.69 8.49
CA GLY A 294 9.53 2.62 8.36
C GLY A 294 10.99 3.08 8.21
N GLY A 295 11.27 4.38 8.34
CA GLY A 295 12.60 4.94 8.21
C GLY A 295 12.60 6.47 8.16
N LEU A 296 13.77 7.03 7.83
CA LEU A 296 14.00 8.45 7.66
C LEU A 296 14.70 8.72 6.32
N PRO A 297 14.58 9.94 5.76
CA PRO A 297 15.51 10.39 4.72
C PRO A 297 16.91 10.59 5.32
N ASP A 298 17.89 10.88 4.47
CA ASP A 298 19.22 11.27 4.93
C ASP A 298 19.11 12.55 5.78
N VAL A 299 19.47 12.44 7.06
CA VAL A 299 19.46 13.53 8.05
C VAL A 299 20.83 13.66 8.72
N PRO A 300 21.21 14.85 9.22
CA PRO A 300 22.48 15.03 9.91
C PRO A 300 22.66 14.09 11.10
N LEU A 301 23.92 13.74 11.39
CA LEU A 301 24.25 12.96 12.59
C LEU A 301 23.75 13.68 13.84
N GLY A 302 23.08 12.95 14.71
CA GLY A 302 22.50 13.51 15.94
C GLY A 302 21.17 14.24 15.74
N ALA A 303 20.57 14.23 14.55
CA ALA A 303 19.21 14.74 14.35
C ALA A 303 18.16 13.91 15.11
N THR A 304 18.43 12.62 15.30
CA THR A 304 17.64 11.69 16.13
C THR A 304 18.53 10.56 16.66
N LEU A 305 18.01 9.77 17.61
CA LEU A 305 18.71 8.64 18.22
C LEU A 305 18.73 7.39 17.33
N VAL A 306 17.72 7.20 16.48
CA VAL A 306 17.56 5.99 15.65
C VAL A 306 17.38 6.40 14.20
N THR A 307 18.22 5.87 13.32
CA THR A 307 18.13 6.08 11.87
C THR A 307 17.96 4.78 11.08
N ALA A 308 18.02 3.63 11.77
CA ALA A 308 17.81 2.33 11.15
C ALA A 308 16.40 2.19 10.57
N PHE A 309 16.30 1.59 9.39
CA PHE A 309 15.01 1.25 8.78
C PHE A 309 14.30 0.17 9.59
N TYR A 310 12.99 0.31 9.73
CA TYR A 310 12.15 -0.70 10.35
C TYR A 310 12.06 -1.94 9.47
N ASN A 311 12.23 -3.10 10.10
CA ASN A 311 11.99 -4.39 9.47
C ASN A 311 10.87 -5.13 10.20
N GLY A 312 9.80 -5.43 9.47
CA GLY A 312 8.65 -6.15 10.00
C GLY A 312 7.34 -5.72 9.34
N CYS A 313 6.26 -6.26 9.90
CA CYS A 313 4.92 -5.91 9.50
C CYS A 313 4.41 -4.74 10.33
N MET A 314 3.78 -3.76 9.68
CA MET A 314 3.23 -2.60 10.36
C MET A 314 2.02 -2.06 9.60
N GLU A 315 0.94 -1.82 10.35
CA GLU A 315 -0.23 -1.08 9.87
C GLU A 315 -0.34 0.23 10.65
N VAL A 316 -0.63 1.34 9.96
CA VAL A 316 -0.58 2.68 10.55
C VAL A 316 -1.92 3.39 10.38
N LYS A 317 -2.44 3.93 11.49
CA LYS A 317 -3.54 4.90 11.51
C LYS A 317 -3.02 6.23 12.02
N VAL A 318 -3.40 7.32 11.37
CA VAL A 318 -3.12 8.68 11.82
C VAL A 318 -4.44 9.45 11.86
N ASN A 319 -4.77 10.03 13.00
CA ASN A 319 -6.01 10.78 13.24
C ASN A 319 -7.26 9.99 12.81
N ASN A 320 -7.34 8.72 13.25
CA ASN A 320 -8.38 7.74 12.91
C ASN A 320 -8.48 7.31 11.44
N ARG A 321 -7.60 7.80 10.55
CA ARG A 321 -7.54 7.37 9.16
C ARG A 321 -6.45 6.32 8.98
N GLN A 322 -6.81 5.16 8.44
CA GLN A 322 -5.83 4.17 7.99
C GLN A 322 -5.01 4.77 6.84
N LEU A 323 -3.67 4.69 6.95
CA LEU A 323 -2.79 5.09 5.87
C LEU A 323 -2.67 3.95 4.87
N ASP A 324 -2.87 4.28 3.60
CA ASP A 324 -2.64 3.40 2.46
C ASP A 324 -1.27 3.75 1.85
N LEU A 325 -0.36 2.77 1.79
CA LEU A 325 0.97 2.95 1.24
C LEU A 325 0.98 3.23 -0.26
N ASP A 326 -0.08 2.87 -0.97
CA ASP A 326 -0.24 3.22 -2.37
C ASP A 326 -0.71 4.65 -2.58
N GLU A 327 -1.10 5.38 -1.53
CA GLU A 327 -1.36 6.83 -1.55
C GLU A 327 -0.12 7.65 -1.11
N ALA A 328 1.00 7.00 -0.81
CA ALA A 328 2.23 7.68 -0.45
C ALA A 328 2.76 8.55 -1.60
N ILE A 329 3.34 9.71 -1.26
CA ILE A 329 4.04 10.58 -2.22
C ILE A 329 5.23 9.83 -2.82
N SER A 330 5.95 9.08 -1.98
CA SER A 330 6.97 8.14 -2.41
C SER A 330 6.98 6.94 -1.48
N LYS A 331 7.21 5.74 -2.04
CA LYS A 331 7.36 4.49 -1.31
C LYS A 331 8.53 3.73 -1.90
N HIS A 332 9.44 3.22 -1.06
CA HIS A 332 10.52 2.36 -1.53
C HIS A 332 9.94 1.09 -2.19
N ASN A 333 10.55 0.64 -3.31
CA ASN A 333 9.99 -0.41 -4.16
C ASN A 333 9.85 -1.78 -3.45
N ASP A 334 10.67 -2.04 -2.43
CA ASP A 334 10.63 -3.30 -1.70
C ASP A 334 9.53 -3.34 -0.62
N ILE A 335 8.91 -2.20 -0.29
CA ILE A 335 7.81 -2.13 0.68
C ILE A 335 6.53 -2.64 0.03
N ARG A 336 5.88 -3.61 0.68
CA ARG A 336 4.59 -4.17 0.26
C ARG A 336 3.46 -3.44 0.98
N SER A 337 2.47 -2.98 0.22
CA SER A 337 1.40 -2.12 0.74
C SER A 337 0.39 -2.87 1.61
N HIS A 338 0.02 -4.07 1.20
CA HIS A 338 -1.18 -4.75 1.70
C HIS A 338 -0.93 -6.21 2.09
N SER A 339 0.26 -6.72 1.83
CA SER A 339 0.66 -8.10 2.18
C SER A 339 1.90 -8.18 3.07
N CYS A 340 1.79 -9.04 4.06
CA CYS A 340 2.84 -9.39 5.01
C CYS A 340 3.22 -10.87 4.91
N PRO A 341 4.51 -11.25 5.00
CA PRO A 341 4.88 -12.66 5.06
C PRO A 341 4.22 -13.36 6.24
N LEU A 342 3.55 -14.48 5.99
CA LEU A 342 3.00 -15.32 7.06
C LEU A 342 4.15 -16.02 7.81
N ILE A 343 4.17 -15.95 9.14
CA ILE A 343 5.08 -16.78 9.95
C ILE A 343 4.43 -18.16 10.07
N MET A 344 5.14 -19.19 9.61
CA MET A 344 4.74 -20.60 9.75
C MET A 344 5.33 -21.21 11.01
#